data_AF-A0A7S8HWH2-F1
#
_entry.id   AF-A0A7S8HWH2-F1
#
_cell.length_a   1.000
_cell.length_b   1.000
_cell.length_c   1.000
_cell.angle_alpha   90.00
_cell.angle_beta   90.00
_cell.angle_gamma   90.00
#
_symmetry.space_group_name_H-M   'P 1'
#
loop_
_entity.id
_entity.type
_entity.pdbx_description
1 polymer ?
#
loop_
_entity_poly.entity_id
_entity_poly.type
_entity_poly.pdbx_seq_one_letter_code
_entity_poly.pdbx_strand_id
1 'polypeptide(L)'
;MKHYNFFEGTSTGCDTIIRMLNEDDKELKDEMTKNWRNHKLEELNFVGTLGALLASCLSSTSSWPDVLPNGKSKPWLVRGLLYSGLVLALFSVVTAGVQSMRLHRLSAHPDGLEKIRNSLGRRRRSDNKALPSWLHVYAWEFSLAFLVLAVLCMVVGLTILIWAAAAYGPWKPEVAEWWDGNAKMAVLFTCILGLAVVFLILSQGALSKAMEEVSYPFFVYGTLRALPLLAHALTGDSKNTLVVTTNMVPSRVPGYSRWGIENHDFSGAIEDPYGSVDGLLLQLSQAHRDRLESLRGPLFATKHVMVSLQSNMHVGAEMWVFRGPSEMLSNKPWSFDNFFHNVLPTWPLEGPAETSHRRA
;
A
#
# COMPACT_ATOMS: atom_id res chain seq x y z
N MET A 1 -8.59 -17.92 -5.42
CA MET A 1 -7.47 -18.03 -4.45
C MET A 1 -7.11 -16.63 -3.99
N LYS A 2 -7.32 -16.32 -2.70
CA LYS A 2 -6.84 -15.08 -2.08
C LYS A 2 -5.33 -15.24 -1.88
N HIS A 3 -4.54 -14.51 -2.65
CA HIS A 3 -3.09 -14.44 -2.47
C HIS A 3 -2.81 -13.53 -1.27
N TYR A 4 -2.30 -14.11 -0.19
CA TYR A 4 -1.79 -13.36 0.96
C TYR A 4 -0.47 -12.69 0.54
N ASN A 5 -0.51 -11.36 0.39
CA ASN A 5 0.65 -10.55 0.07
C ASN A 5 1.41 -10.27 1.37
N PHE A 6 2.54 -10.94 1.58
CA PHE A 6 3.42 -10.76 2.73
C PHE A 6 4.03 -9.33 2.84
N PHE A 7 3.83 -8.48 1.82
CA PHE A 7 4.29 -7.10 1.74
C PHE A 7 3.13 -6.11 1.54
N GLU A 8 2.02 -6.25 2.27
CA GLU A 8 0.90 -5.30 2.21
C GLU A 8 1.33 -3.84 2.53
N GLY A 9 2.50 -3.63 3.16
CA GLY A 9 3.13 -2.33 3.36
C GLY A 9 3.72 -1.66 2.11
N THR A 10 3.76 -2.32 0.94
CA THR A 10 4.16 -1.69 -0.34
C THR A 10 2.98 -1.24 -1.21
N SER A 11 1.76 -1.19 -0.66
CA SER A 11 0.56 -0.77 -1.42
C SER A 11 0.76 0.59 -2.11
N THR A 12 1.42 1.54 -1.44
CA THR A 12 1.69 2.88 -1.98
C THR A 12 2.54 2.84 -3.26
N GLY A 13 3.46 1.89 -3.40
CA GLY A 13 4.29 1.72 -4.60
C GLY A 13 3.48 1.21 -5.80
N CYS A 14 2.60 0.24 -5.59
CA CYS A 14 1.72 -0.27 -6.65
C CYS A 14 0.64 0.76 -7.03
N ASP A 15 0.06 1.45 -6.05
CA ASP A 15 -1.00 2.44 -6.25
C ASP A 15 -0.48 3.66 -7.01
N THR A 16 0.74 4.13 -6.70
CA THR A 16 1.40 5.20 -7.45
C THR A 16 1.71 4.79 -8.89
N ILE A 17 2.15 3.55 -9.13
CA ILE A 17 2.36 3.02 -10.49
C ILE A 17 1.03 2.93 -11.25
N ILE A 18 -0.05 2.49 -10.62
CA ILE A 18 -1.40 2.42 -11.23
C ILE A 18 -1.87 3.82 -11.61
N ARG A 19 -1.72 4.80 -10.71
CA ARG A 19 -2.10 6.20 -10.96
C ARG A 19 -1.28 6.80 -12.10
N MET A 20 0.03 6.61 -12.08
CA MET A 20 0.93 7.05 -13.14
C MET A 20 0.59 6.41 -14.50
N LEU A 21 0.18 5.14 -14.53
CA LEU A 21 -0.16 4.46 -15.78
C LEU A 21 -1.51 4.93 -16.36
N ASN A 22 -2.47 5.28 -15.51
CA ASN A 22 -3.84 5.63 -15.90
C ASN A 22 -4.13 7.14 -15.94
N GLU A 23 -3.13 8.00 -15.69
CA GLU A 23 -3.29 9.46 -15.84
C GLU A 23 -3.60 9.83 -17.29
N ASP A 24 -4.60 10.71 -17.47
CA ASP A 24 -5.16 11.14 -18.75
C ASP A 24 -4.31 12.26 -19.38
N ASP A 25 -3.75 13.15 -18.57
CA ASP A 25 -2.87 14.22 -19.01
C ASP A 25 -1.46 13.70 -19.31
N LYS A 26 -1.00 13.89 -20.54
CA LYS A 26 0.32 13.43 -21.01
C LYS A 26 1.47 14.12 -20.29
N GLU A 27 1.37 15.41 -19.99
CA GLU A 27 2.46 16.17 -19.35
C GLU A 27 2.64 15.73 -17.90
N LEU A 28 1.53 15.66 -17.16
CA LEU A 28 1.49 15.18 -15.79
C LEU A 28 1.97 13.72 -15.70
N LYS A 29 1.57 12.87 -16.64
CA LYS A 29 2.03 11.49 -16.75
C LYS A 29 3.55 11.40 -16.94
N ASP A 30 4.12 12.24 -17.81
CA ASP A 30 5.56 12.36 -18.07
C ASP A 30 6.33 12.82 -16.84
N GLU A 31 5.79 13.77 -16.09
CA GLU A 31 6.35 14.22 -14.83
C GLU A 31 6.34 13.12 -13.76
N MET A 32 5.20 12.46 -13.54
CA MET A 32 5.10 11.35 -12.58
C MET A 32 6.06 10.21 -12.91
N THR A 33 6.26 9.90 -14.20
CA THR A 33 7.20 8.85 -14.64
C THR A 33 8.65 9.25 -14.42
N LYS A 34 9.00 10.53 -14.62
CA LYS A 34 10.34 11.06 -14.30
C LYS A 34 10.60 10.98 -12.79
N ASN A 35 9.62 11.35 -11.97
CA ASN A 35 9.74 11.31 -10.50
C ASN A 35 9.89 9.88 -10.00
N TRP A 36 9.06 8.94 -10.46
CA TRP A 36 9.19 7.51 -10.12
C TRP A 36 10.58 6.98 -10.46
N ARG A 37 11.05 7.28 -11.68
CA ARG A 37 12.37 6.84 -12.15
C ARG A 37 13.49 7.38 -11.26
N ASN A 38 13.47 8.68 -10.95
CA ASN A 38 14.52 9.31 -10.15
C ASN A 38 14.58 8.68 -8.75
N HIS A 39 13.43 8.52 -8.09
CA HIS A 39 13.36 7.83 -6.80
C HIS A 39 13.86 6.39 -6.89
N LYS A 40 13.51 5.65 -7.95
CA LYS A 40 13.99 4.27 -8.11
C LYS A 40 15.50 4.20 -8.38
N LEU A 41 16.08 5.16 -9.10
CA LEU A 41 17.54 5.26 -9.28
C LEU A 41 18.25 5.52 -7.94
N GLU A 42 17.72 6.43 -7.13
CA GLU A 42 18.26 6.73 -5.79
C GLU A 42 18.18 5.50 -4.88
N GLU A 43 17.03 4.81 -4.87
CA GLU A 43 16.84 3.57 -4.12
C GLU A 43 17.85 2.49 -4.55
N LEU A 44 18.03 2.27 -5.85
CA LEU A 44 18.98 1.27 -6.36
C LEU A 44 20.44 1.62 -6.01
N ASN A 45 20.81 2.91 -6.04
CA ASN A 45 22.15 3.34 -5.64
C ASN A 45 22.38 3.11 -4.13
N PHE A 46 21.37 3.40 -3.32
CA PHE A 46 21.38 3.13 -1.89
C PHE A 46 21.52 1.62 -1.60
N VAL A 47 20.72 0.78 -2.25
CA VAL A 47 20.80 -0.69 -2.12
C VAL A 47 22.16 -1.22 -2.58
N GLY A 48 22.72 -0.69 -3.68
CA GLY A 48 24.06 -1.07 -4.14
C GLY A 48 25.16 -0.74 -3.13
N THR A 49 25.08 0.42 -2.48
CA THR A 49 26.05 0.84 -1.45
C THR A 49 25.92 -0.01 -0.19
N LEU A 50 24.70 -0.21 0.31
CA LEU A 50 24.44 -1.05 1.47
C LEU A 50 24.82 -2.52 1.24
N GLY A 51 24.54 -3.06 0.06
CA GLY A 51 24.91 -4.43 -0.30
C GLY A 51 26.42 -4.65 -0.26
N ALA A 52 27.22 -3.68 -0.73
CA ALA A 52 28.68 -3.76 -0.67
C ALA A 52 29.20 -3.71 0.78
N LEU A 53 28.64 -2.83 1.61
CA LEU A 53 28.98 -2.75 3.03
C LEU A 53 28.61 -4.04 3.76
N LEU A 54 27.41 -4.58 3.50
CA LEU A 54 26.95 -5.83 4.11
C LEU A 54 27.81 -7.02 3.69
N ALA A 55 28.20 -7.11 2.42
CA ALA A 55 29.12 -8.14 1.93
C ALA A 55 30.49 -8.08 2.65
N SER A 56 31.00 -6.86 2.89
CA SER A 56 32.23 -6.65 3.67
C SER A 56 32.09 -7.11 5.11
N CYS A 57 30.97 -6.78 5.77
CA CYS A 57 30.67 -7.23 7.14
C CYS A 57 30.54 -8.76 7.23
N LEU A 58 29.83 -9.38 6.27
CA LEU A 58 29.68 -10.84 6.19
C LEU A 58 31.02 -11.56 5.99
N SER A 59 31.87 -11.03 5.11
CA SER A 59 33.23 -11.55 4.88
C SER A 59 34.08 -11.47 6.14
N SER A 60 34.08 -10.31 6.81
CA SER A 60 34.82 -10.08 8.06
C SER A 60 34.32 -10.94 9.22
N THR A 61 33.01 -11.18 9.30
CA THR A 61 32.42 -12.05 10.32
C THR A 61 32.83 -13.51 10.10
N SER A 62 32.97 -13.93 8.84
CA SER A 62 33.39 -15.29 8.50
C SER A 62 34.83 -15.58 8.95
N SER A 63 35.70 -14.56 8.93
CA SER A 63 37.11 -14.66 9.27
C SER A 63 37.40 -14.59 10.78
N TRP A 64 36.38 -14.35 11.62
CA TRP A 64 36.58 -14.39 13.07
C TRP A 64 37.14 -15.73 13.51
N PRO A 65 38.17 -15.74 14.37
CA PRO A 65 38.75 -16.97 14.90
C PRO A 65 37.66 -17.83 15.51
N ASP A 66 37.81 -19.16 15.40
CA ASP A 66 36.80 -20.10 15.88
C ASP A 66 36.51 -19.81 17.36
N VAL A 67 35.33 -19.25 17.62
CA VAL A 67 34.77 -19.05 18.96
C VAL A 67 34.43 -20.40 19.63
N LEU A 68 34.86 -21.52 19.02
CA LEU A 68 34.62 -22.91 19.36
C LEU A 68 35.92 -23.73 19.19
N PRO A 69 36.89 -23.70 20.11
CA PRO A 69 38.00 -24.63 20.15
C PRO A 69 37.64 -25.79 21.06
N ASN A 70 37.04 -26.81 20.46
CA ASN A 70 37.05 -28.19 20.97
C ASN A 70 37.49 -29.16 19.85
N GLY A 71 38.25 -28.67 18.86
CA GLY A 71 38.56 -29.41 17.63
C GLY A 71 37.35 -29.63 16.71
N LYS A 72 36.17 -29.08 17.05
CA LYS A 72 34.96 -29.07 16.21
C LYS A 72 34.89 -27.77 15.43
N SER A 73 34.83 -27.87 14.11
CA SER A 73 34.63 -26.76 13.19
C SER A 73 33.33 -26.01 13.47
N LYS A 74 33.25 -24.69 13.13
CA LYS A 74 31.98 -23.93 13.15
C LYS A 74 30.86 -24.80 12.54
N PRO A 75 29.65 -24.85 13.14
CA PRO A 75 28.55 -25.64 12.62
C PRO A 75 28.36 -25.36 11.12
N TRP A 76 28.23 -26.41 10.32
CA TRP A 76 28.10 -26.27 8.86
C TRP A 76 26.95 -25.33 8.48
N LEU A 77 25.89 -25.31 9.29
CA LEU A 77 24.72 -24.45 9.11
C LEU A 77 25.05 -22.96 9.27
N VAL A 78 25.94 -22.60 10.20
CA VAL A 78 26.41 -21.21 10.35
C VAL A 78 27.26 -20.80 9.15
N ARG A 79 28.18 -21.66 8.72
CA ARG A 79 29.00 -21.40 7.51
C ARG A 79 28.12 -21.26 6.28
N GLY A 80 27.15 -22.17 6.12
CA GLY A 80 26.17 -22.14 5.05
C GLY A 80 25.38 -20.83 5.03
N LEU A 81 24.81 -20.41 6.17
CA LEU A 81 24.06 -19.16 6.27
C LEU A 81 24.91 -17.92 5.96
N LEU A 82 26.15 -17.86 6.44
CA LEU A 82 27.06 -16.74 6.16
C LEU A 82 27.47 -16.68 4.68
N TYR A 83 27.79 -17.82 4.07
CA TYR A 83 28.11 -17.87 2.64
C TYR A 83 26.89 -17.58 1.77
N SER A 84 25.71 -18.10 2.11
CA SER A 84 24.46 -17.76 1.42
C SER A 84 24.14 -16.27 1.54
N GLY A 85 24.30 -15.68 2.73
CA GLY A 85 24.15 -14.24 2.93
C GLY A 85 25.12 -13.42 2.07
N LEU A 86 26.38 -13.86 1.96
CA LEU A 86 27.39 -13.19 1.14
C LEU A 86 27.03 -13.22 -0.35
N VAL A 87 26.62 -14.39 -0.85
CA VAL A 87 26.16 -14.55 -2.23
C VAL A 87 24.96 -13.63 -2.49
N LEU A 88 23.96 -13.64 -1.61
CA LEU A 88 22.77 -12.79 -1.74
C LEU A 88 23.13 -11.29 -1.74
N ALA A 89 24.06 -10.86 -0.88
CA ALA A 89 24.53 -9.47 -0.85
C ALA A 89 25.22 -9.08 -2.17
N LEU A 90 26.07 -9.93 -2.74
CA LEU A 90 26.72 -9.68 -4.04
C LEU A 90 25.70 -9.64 -5.18
N PHE A 91 24.73 -10.56 -5.19
CA PHE A 91 23.65 -10.55 -6.18
C PHE A 91 22.75 -9.31 -6.06
N SER A 92 22.53 -8.79 -4.85
CA SER A 92 21.85 -7.50 -4.64
C SER A 92 22.62 -6.36 -5.31
N VAL A 93 23.94 -6.24 -5.07
CA VAL A 93 24.79 -5.19 -5.69
C VAL A 93 24.79 -5.29 -7.22
N VAL A 94 24.99 -6.50 -7.77
CA VAL A 94 25.01 -6.71 -9.22
C VAL A 94 23.65 -6.39 -9.84
N THR A 95 22.57 -6.83 -9.21
CA THR A 95 21.20 -6.56 -9.69
C THR A 95 20.90 -5.07 -9.66
N ALA A 96 21.25 -4.37 -8.56
CA ALA A 96 21.12 -2.92 -8.43
C ALA A 96 21.87 -2.18 -9.56
N GLY A 97 23.12 -2.58 -9.80
CA GLY A 97 23.95 -1.98 -10.85
C GLY A 97 23.38 -2.19 -12.25
N VAL A 98 22.97 -3.42 -12.59
CA VAL A 98 22.38 -3.72 -13.90
C VAL A 98 21.05 -2.98 -14.10
N GLN A 99 20.21 -2.91 -13.07
CA GLN A 99 18.94 -2.17 -13.12
C GLN A 99 19.17 -0.66 -13.28
N SER A 100 20.11 -0.09 -12.51
CA SER A 100 20.48 1.33 -12.61
C SER A 100 21.01 1.68 -14.01
N MET A 101 21.95 0.89 -14.55
CA MET A 101 22.48 1.10 -15.91
C MET A 101 21.38 1.02 -16.98
N ARG A 102 20.46 0.06 -16.89
CA ARG A 102 19.33 -0.06 -17.83
C ARG A 102 18.43 1.16 -17.75
N LEU A 103 18.16 1.66 -16.55
CA LEU A 103 17.29 2.81 -16.33
C LEU A 103 17.94 4.12 -16.81
N HIS A 104 19.26 4.29 -16.61
CA HIS A 104 20.03 5.38 -17.20
C HIS A 104 20.03 5.34 -18.74
N ARG A 105 20.24 4.15 -19.34
CA ARG A 105 20.18 3.97 -20.79
C ARG A 105 18.80 4.29 -21.36
N LEU A 106 17.73 3.88 -20.67
CA LEU A 106 16.36 4.23 -21.06
C LEU A 106 16.11 5.74 -20.95
N SER A 107 16.70 6.41 -19.96
CA SER A 107 16.56 7.86 -19.78
C SER A 107 17.19 8.71 -20.88
N ALA A 108 18.22 8.19 -21.53
CA ALA A 108 18.87 8.86 -22.66
C ALA A 108 18.11 8.68 -23.99
N HIS A 109 17.08 7.83 -24.02
CA HIS A 109 16.30 7.56 -25.24
C HIS A 109 15.15 8.58 -25.37
N PRO A 110 14.88 9.14 -26.56
CA PRO A 110 13.75 10.06 -26.79
C PRO A 110 12.41 9.53 -26.27
N ASP A 111 12.08 8.28 -26.59
CA ASP A 111 10.88 7.58 -26.09
C ASP A 111 11.11 6.76 -24.81
N GLY A 112 12.11 7.14 -24.01
CA GLY A 112 12.54 6.41 -22.82
C GLY A 112 11.43 6.23 -21.79
N LEU A 113 10.66 7.29 -21.55
CA LEU A 113 9.56 7.30 -20.57
C LEU A 113 8.41 6.38 -21.00
N GLU A 114 8.10 6.33 -22.30
CA GLU A 114 7.07 5.44 -22.83
C GLU A 114 7.49 3.97 -22.71
N LYS A 115 8.76 3.65 -22.99
CA LYS A 115 9.29 2.30 -22.79
C LYS A 115 9.27 1.87 -21.33
N ILE A 116 9.54 2.78 -20.39
CA ILE A 116 9.44 2.51 -18.96
C ILE A 116 8.00 2.15 -18.58
N ARG A 117 7.00 2.93 -19.03
CA ARG A 117 5.58 2.62 -18.79
C ARG A 117 5.14 1.31 -19.40
N ASN A 118 5.55 1.03 -20.63
CA ASN A 118 5.23 -0.22 -21.30
C ASN A 118 5.88 -1.44 -20.62
N SER A 119 6.98 -1.24 -19.88
CA SER A 119 7.61 -2.29 -19.07
C SER A 119 6.91 -2.51 -17.72
N LEU A 120 6.29 -1.46 -17.16
CA LEU A 120 5.57 -1.51 -15.89
C LEU A 120 4.12 -1.98 -16.05
N GLY A 121 3.44 -1.55 -17.12
CA GLY A 121 2.03 -1.84 -17.39
C GLY A 121 1.82 -2.92 -18.45
N ARG A 122 0.86 -3.82 -18.22
CA ARG A 122 0.30 -4.70 -19.26
C ARG A 122 -1.06 -4.14 -19.66
N ARG A 123 -1.25 -3.81 -20.94
CA ARG A 123 -2.58 -3.48 -21.47
C ARG A 123 -3.42 -4.76 -21.51
N ARG A 124 -4.52 -4.80 -20.76
CA ARG A 124 -5.53 -5.86 -20.90
C ARG A 124 -6.46 -5.41 -22.03
N ARG A 125 -6.57 -6.23 -23.09
CA ARG A 125 -7.30 -5.93 -24.34
C ARG A 125 -8.80 -5.61 -24.16
N SER A 126 -9.35 -5.79 -22.97
CA SER A 126 -10.79 -5.70 -22.68
C SER A 126 -11.18 -4.47 -21.84
N ASP A 127 -10.21 -3.74 -21.28
CA ASP A 127 -10.48 -2.62 -20.38
C ASP A 127 -9.49 -1.50 -20.73
N ASN A 128 -9.95 -0.25 -20.87
CA ASN A 128 -9.10 0.88 -21.29
C ASN A 128 -8.05 1.28 -20.23
N LYS A 129 -7.95 0.53 -19.13
CA LYS A 129 -7.06 0.75 -17.99
C LYS A 129 -5.81 -0.11 -18.09
N ALA A 130 -4.64 0.51 -17.92
CA ALA A 130 -3.37 -0.19 -17.83
C ALA A 130 -3.19 -0.74 -16.39
N LEU A 131 -3.03 -2.07 -16.29
CA LEU A 131 -2.78 -2.74 -15.01
C LEU A 131 -1.28 -3.03 -14.87
N PRO A 132 -0.69 -2.89 -13.68
CA PRO A 132 0.71 -3.23 -13.46
C PRO A 132 0.92 -4.72 -13.68
N SER A 133 2.01 -5.07 -14.38
CA SER A 133 2.40 -6.47 -14.49
C SER A 133 3.17 -6.87 -13.25
N TRP A 134 2.55 -7.69 -12.40
CA TRP A 134 3.10 -8.06 -11.10
C TRP A 134 4.51 -8.66 -11.20
N LEU A 135 4.78 -9.46 -12.23
CA LEU A 135 6.12 -10.04 -12.47
C LEU A 135 7.19 -8.97 -12.72
N HIS A 136 6.88 -7.89 -13.44
CA HIS A 136 7.87 -6.83 -13.70
C HIS A 136 8.02 -5.91 -12.49
N VAL A 137 6.93 -5.61 -11.77
CA VAL A 137 7.03 -4.84 -10.52
C VAL A 137 7.89 -5.60 -9.50
N TYR A 138 7.66 -6.90 -9.32
CA TYR A 138 8.55 -7.74 -8.51
C TYR A 138 9.98 -7.80 -9.05
N ALA A 139 10.16 -7.74 -10.38
CA ALA A 139 11.50 -7.72 -10.95
C ALA A 139 12.32 -6.50 -10.51
N TRP A 140 11.68 -5.34 -10.34
CA TRP A 140 12.32 -4.12 -9.84
C TRP A 140 12.59 -4.14 -8.33
N GLU A 141 11.93 -5.02 -7.57
CA GLU A 141 12.11 -5.19 -6.13
C GLU A 141 13.14 -6.28 -5.76
N PHE A 142 13.63 -7.08 -6.72
CA PHE A 142 14.55 -8.20 -6.43
C PHE A 142 15.84 -7.76 -5.73
N SER A 143 16.38 -6.61 -6.10
CA SER A 143 17.62 -6.10 -5.51
C SER A 143 17.48 -5.89 -4.00
N LEU A 144 16.36 -5.29 -3.59
CA LEU A 144 16.03 -5.07 -2.18
C LEU A 144 15.73 -6.38 -1.47
N ALA A 145 14.98 -7.29 -2.11
CA ALA A 145 14.66 -8.60 -1.53
C ALA A 145 15.93 -9.42 -1.22
N PHE A 146 16.92 -9.42 -2.11
CA PHE A 146 18.21 -10.07 -1.87
C PHE A 146 18.98 -9.42 -0.71
N LEU A 147 18.93 -8.10 -0.58
CA LEU A 147 19.57 -7.39 0.53
C LEU A 147 18.92 -7.77 1.86
N VAL A 148 17.59 -7.74 1.94
CA VAL A 148 16.84 -8.12 3.16
C VAL A 148 17.13 -9.57 3.54
N LEU A 149 17.12 -10.48 2.56
CA LEU A 149 17.42 -11.89 2.82
C LEU A 149 18.86 -12.10 3.30
N ALA A 150 19.83 -11.33 2.77
CA ALA A 150 21.22 -11.36 3.24
C ALA A 150 21.35 -10.90 4.69
N VAL A 151 20.65 -9.83 5.08
CA VAL A 151 20.60 -9.36 6.47
C VAL A 151 19.99 -10.41 7.39
N LEU A 152 18.89 -11.06 6.99
CA LEU A 152 18.28 -12.13 7.77
C LEU A 152 19.23 -13.32 7.95
N CYS A 153 19.89 -13.77 6.87
CA CYS A 153 20.91 -14.81 6.96
C CYS A 153 22.04 -14.44 7.92
N MET A 154 22.48 -13.17 7.92
CA MET A 154 23.51 -12.68 8.83
C MET A 154 23.05 -12.72 10.29
N VAL A 155 21.87 -12.18 10.60
CA VAL A 155 21.34 -12.11 11.98
C VAL A 155 21.09 -13.52 12.53
N VAL A 156 20.49 -14.40 11.74
CA VAL A 156 20.24 -15.79 12.14
C VAL A 156 21.58 -16.54 12.30
N GLY A 157 22.50 -16.39 11.35
CA GLY A 157 23.82 -17.01 11.40
C GLY A 157 24.62 -16.59 12.65
N LEU A 158 24.61 -15.30 12.98
CA LEU A 158 25.25 -14.76 14.19
C LEU A 158 24.60 -15.26 15.47
N THR A 159 23.26 -15.30 15.52
CA THR A 159 22.53 -15.81 16.69
C THR A 159 22.90 -17.25 16.97
N ILE A 160 22.89 -18.11 15.95
CA ILE A 160 23.28 -19.51 16.09
C ILE A 160 24.74 -19.65 16.49
N LEU A 161 25.65 -18.85 15.90
CA LEU A 161 27.08 -18.89 16.24
C LEU A 161 27.32 -18.54 17.72
N ILE A 162 26.72 -17.47 18.22
CA ILE A 162 26.92 -16.97 19.58
C ILE A 162 26.33 -17.95 20.61
N TRP A 163 25.14 -18.49 20.34
CA TRP A 163 24.54 -19.49 21.23
C TRP A 163 25.26 -20.84 21.19
N ALA A 164 25.76 -21.26 20.03
CA ALA A 164 26.62 -22.43 19.93
C ALA A 164 27.91 -22.23 20.76
N ALA A 165 28.51 -21.04 20.72
CA ALA A 165 29.68 -20.70 21.52
C ALA A 165 29.39 -20.65 23.03
N ALA A 166 28.18 -20.23 23.46
CA ALA A 166 27.78 -20.27 24.87
C ALA A 166 27.55 -21.69 25.40
N ALA A 167 27.05 -22.60 24.55
CA ALA A 167 26.81 -23.99 24.91
C ALA A 167 28.10 -24.85 24.91
N TYR A 168 28.97 -24.67 23.91
CA TYR A 168 30.12 -25.56 23.66
C TYR A 168 31.47 -24.83 23.66
N GLY A 169 31.55 -23.73 24.41
CA GLY A 169 32.64 -22.77 24.31
C GLY A 169 34.06 -23.30 24.62
N PRO A 170 35.09 -22.54 24.18
CA PRO A 170 36.52 -22.88 24.24
C PRO A 170 37.09 -23.41 25.54
N TRP A 171 36.61 -22.85 26.63
CA TRP A 171 37.21 -22.94 27.95
C TRP A 171 36.22 -23.52 28.94
N LYS A 172 35.20 -24.24 28.45
CA LYS A 172 34.12 -24.79 29.26
C LYS A 172 34.46 -26.24 29.63
N PRO A 173 34.98 -26.53 30.83
CA PRO A 173 35.11 -27.90 31.29
C PRO A 173 33.73 -28.56 31.37
N GLU A 174 33.66 -29.89 31.26
CA GLU A 174 32.40 -30.67 31.33
C GLU A 174 31.59 -30.43 32.62
N VAL A 175 32.20 -29.80 33.62
CA VAL A 175 31.63 -29.50 34.95
C VAL A 175 31.51 -27.98 35.22
N ALA A 176 31.75 -27.11 34.23
CA ALA A 176 31.68 -25.66 34.43
C ALA A 176 30.25 -25.16 34.64
N GLU A 177 30.10 -24.19 35.55
CA GLU A 177 28.87 -23.43 35.72
C GLU A 177 28.39 -22.85 34.39
N TRP A 178 27.08 -22.95 34.15
CA TRP A 178 26.46 -22.48 32.92
C TRP A 178 26.68 -20.96 32.68
N TRP A 179 26.82 -20.18 33.77
CA TRP A 179 26.96 -18.72 33.78
C TRP A 179 28.41 -18.23 33.57
N ASP A 180 29.02 -18.63 32.45
CA ASP A 180 30.35 -18.22 32.05
C ASP A 180 30.36 -16.88 31.26
N GLY A 181 31.54 -16.39 30.90
CA GLY A 181 31.69 -15.18 30.09
C GLY A 181 31.01 -15.27 28.72
N ASN A 182 30.95 -16.46 28.12
CA ASN A 182 30.33 -16.67 26.81
C ASN A 182 28.80 -16.62 26.90
N ALA A 183 28.21 -17.17 27.97
CA ALA A 183 26.79 -17.06 28.30
C ALA A 183 26.40 -15.60 28.56
N LYS A 184 27.23 -14.84 29.29
CA LYS A 184 27.02 -13.38 29.48
C LYS A 184 27.02 -12.63 28.14
N MET A 185 27.96 -12.94 27.25
CA MET A 185 27.99 -12.35 25.89
C MET A 185 26.75 -12.72 25.07
N ALA A 186 26.31 -13.98 25.13
CA ALA A 186 25.12 -14.43 24.41
C ALA A 186 23.85 -13.74 24.90
N VAL A 187 23.67 -13.64 26.23
CA VAL A 187 22.54 -12.92 26.82
C VAL A 187 22.57 -11.44 26.42
N LEU A 188 23.73 -10.77 26.56
CA LEU A 188 23.88 -9.36 26.15
C LEU A 188 23.53 -9.15 24.68
N PHE A 189 24.05 -9.99 23.79
CA PHE A 189 23.74 -9.95 22.36
C PHE A 189 22.24 -10.11 22.10
N THR A 190 21.58 -11.09 22.73
CA THR A 190 20.13 -11.29 22.56
C THR A 190 19.29 -10.14 23.11
N CYS A 191 19.70 -9.52 24.23
CA CYS A 191 19.02 -8.36 24.78
C CYS A 191 19.11 -7.15 23.83
N ILE A 192 20.30 -6.88 23.28
CA ILE A 192 20.51 -5.79 22.32
C ILE A 192 19.76 -6.07 21.01
N LEU A 193 19.82 -7.31 20.50
CA LEU A 193 19.08 -7.71 19.31
C LEU A 193 17.57 -7.57 19.50
N GLY A 194 17.05 -8.05 20.63
CA GLY A 194 15.63 -7.91 20.98
C GLY A 194 15.19 -6.45 21.06
N LEU A 195 15.99 -5.61 21.73
CA LEU A 195 15.75 -4.16 21.80
C LEU A 195 15.73 -3.54 20.40
N ALA A 196 16.71 -3.86 19.53
CA ALA A 196 16.76 -3.35 18.17
C ALA A 196 15.53 -3.77 17.34
N VAL A 197 15.09 -5.03 17.46
CA VAL A 197 13.87 -5.53 16.79
C VAL A 197 12.62 -4.81 17.31
N VAL A 198 12.50 -4.61 18.62
CA VAL A 198 11.37 -3.86 19.21
C VAL A 198 11.35 -2.43 18.69
N PHE A 199 12.49 -1.72 18.68
CA PHE A 199 12.57 -0.38 18.13
C PHE A 199 12.22 -0.34 16.64
N LEU A 200 12.64 -1.33 15.86
CA LEU A 200 12.27 -1.45 14.45
C LEU A 200 10.76 -1.61 14.31
N ILE A 201 10.14 -2.54 15.03
CA ILE A 201 8.68 -2.77 14.98
C ILE A 201 7.91 -1.52 15.40
N LEU A 202 8.32 -0.87 16.49
CA LEU A 202 7.69 0.37 16.96
C LEU A 202 7.82 1.49 15.92
N SER A 203 9.00 1.62 15.29
CA SER A 203 9.22 2.61 14.23
C SER A 203 8.35 2.33 13.01
N GLN A 204 8.27 1.08 12.55
CA GLN A 204 7.43 0.72 11.40
C GLN A 204 5.93 0.89 11.73
N GLY A 205 5.51 0.53 12.94
CA GLY A 205 4.14 0.72 13.41
C GLY A 205 3.76 2.21 13.53
N ALA A 206 4.66 3.05 14.02
CA ALA A 206 4.45 4.50 14.07
C ALA A 206 4.34 5.11 12.67
N LEU A 207 5.21 4.70 11.74
CA LEU A 207 5.18 5.17 10.37
C LEU A 207 3.90 4.73 9.63
N SER A 208 3.49 3.47 9.83
CA SER A 208 2.24 2.94 9.26
C SER A 208 1.03 3.73 9.73
N LYS A 209 0.95 4.05 11.03
CA LYS A 209 -0.13 4.88 11.59
C LYS A 209 -0.12 6.30 11.02
N ALA A 210 1.05 6.92 10.90
CA ALA A 210 1.18 8.24 10.29
C ALA A 210 0.73 8.24 8.81
N MET A 211 0.93 7.12 8.10
CA MET A 211 0.50 6.97 6.71
C MET A 211 -1.02 6.71 6.59
N GLU A 212 -1.64 6.07 7.59
CA GLU A 212 -3.10 5.91 7.71
C GLU A 212 -3.83 7.22 8.05
N GLU A 213 -3.16 8.18 8.71
CA GLU A 213 -3.74 9.48 9.06
C GLU A 213 -3.93 10.43 7.87
N VAL A 214 -3.50 10.05 6.65
CA VAL A 214 -3.90 10.77 5.43
C VAL A 214 -5.38 10.49 5.16
N SER A 215 -6.21 11.29 5.81
CA SER A 215 -7.65 11.25 5.66
C SER A 215 -8.10 12.04 4.43
N TYR A 216 -8.88 11.39 3.58
CA TYR A 216 -9.46 11.96 2.38
C TYR A 216 -10.86 12.47 2.68
N PRO A 217 -11.07 13.80 2.72
CA PRO A 217 -12.40 14.37 2.90
C PRO A 217 -13.25 14.09 1.66
N PHE A 218 -14.36 13.37 1.86
CA PHE A 218 -15.30 13.03 0.80
C PHE A 218 -16.73 13.41 1.21
N PHE A 219 -17.43 14.13 0.34
CA PHE A 219 -18.77 14.63 0.59
C PHE A 219 -19.83 13.74 -0.07
N VAL A 220 -20.76 13.26 0.75
CA VAL A 220 -21.84 12.36 0.35
C VAL A 220 -23.18 13.06 0.48
N TYR A 221 -23.97 13.05 -0.61
CA TYR A 221 -25.27 13.72 -0.65
C TYR A 221 -26.45 12.83 -1.05
N GLY A 222 -26.23 11.68 -1.69
CA GLY A 222 -27.30 10.85 -2.23
C GLY A 222 -27.72 9.67 -1.35
N THR A 223 -27.91 8.51 -1.99
CA THR A 223 -28.28 7.23 -1.36
C THR A 223 -27.28 6.77 -0.30
N LEU A 224 -26.00 7.06 -0.52
CA LEU A 224 -24.90 6.78 0.40
C LEU A 224 -24.96 7.60 1.72
N ARG A 225 -25.94 8.50 1.88
CA ARG A 225 -26.25 9.08 3.20
C ARG A 225 -26.93 8.07 4.13
N ALA A 226 -27.51 6.99 3.60
CA ALA A 226 -28.10 5.93 4.42
C ALA A 226 -26.98 5.08 5.04
N LEU A 227 -26.93 5.06 6.38
CA LEU A 227 -25.92 4.36 7.17
C LEU A 227 -25.70 2.90 6.76
N PRO A 228 -26.73 2.06 6.53
CA PRO A 228 -26.53 0.66 6.14
C PRO A 228 -25.88 0.52 4.77
N LEU A 229 -26.22 1.39 3.81
CA LEU A 229 -25.64 1.40 2.47
C LEU A 229 -24.20 1.87 2.49
N LEU A 230 -23.89 2.88 3.31
CA LEU A 230 -22.53 3.38 3.45
C LEU A 230 -21.63 2.38 4.19
N ALA A 231 -22.14 1.73 5.24
CA ALA A 231 -21.43 0.66 5.94
C ALA A 231 -21.12 -0.51 5.01
N HIS A 232 -22.10 -0.92 4.19
CA HIS A 232 -21.88 -1.94 3.18
C HIS A 232 -20.87 -1.49 2.11
N ALA A 233 -20.97 -0.25 1.61
CA ALA A 233 -20.07 0.28 0.60
C ALA A 233 -18.60 0.35 1.08
N LEU A 234 -18.37 0.73 2.34
CA LEU A 234 -17.02 0.89 2.88
C LEU A 234 -16.45 -0.40 3.44
N THR A 235 -17.24 -1.17 4.18
CA THR A 235 -16.75 -2.36 4.93
C THR A 235 -17.11 -3.68 4.27
N GLY A 236 -18.16 -3.71 3.43
CA GLY A 236 -18.76 -4.93 2.89
C GLY A 236 -19.86 -5.51 3.79
N ASP A 237 -20.04 -4.99 5.01
CA ASP A 237 -21.07 -5.42 5.95
C ASP A 237 -21.99 -4.24 6.32
N SER A 238 -23.29 -4.38 6.06
CA SER A 238 -24.30 -3.36 6.35
C SER A 238 -24.53 -3.14 7.84
N LYS A 239 -24.11 -4.08 8.70
CA LYS A 239 -24.28 -4.02 10.16
C LYS A 239 -23.17 -3.23 10.86
N ASN A 240 -22.04 -2.98 10.19
CA ASN A 240 -20.89 -2.31 10.81
C ASN A 240 -21.00 -0.77 10.74
N THR A 241 -22.10 -0.22 11.23
CA THR A 241 -22.41 1.21 11.15
C THR A 241 -21.56 2.06 12.09
N LEU A 242 -21.08 1.48 13.20
CA LEU A 242 -20.29 2.16 14.24
C LEU A 242 -18.96 2.71 13.73
N VAL A 243 -18.28 1.97 12.85
CA VAL A 243 -17.00 2.40 12.24
C VAL A 243 -17.19 3.62 11.34
N VAL A 244 -18.37 3.76 10.72
CA VAL A 244 -18.65 4.83 9.78
C VAL A 244 -19.14 6.10 10.49
N THR A 245 -19.96 5.96 11.55
CA THR A 245 -20.55 7.10 12.27
C THR A 245 -19.53 8.01 12.95
N THR A 246 -18.40 7.46 13.41
CA THR A 246 -17.39 8.22 14.17
C THR A 246 -16.75 9.35 13.33
N ASN A 247 -16.77 9.23 12.00
CA ASN A 247 -16.10 10.13 11.07
C ASN A 247 -17.08 10.95 10.21
N MET A 248 -18.36 11.03 10.58
CA MET A 248 -19.36 11.79 9.84
C MET A 248 -19.57 13.18 10.42
N VAL A 249 -19.52 14.20 9.57
CA VAL A 249 -19.91 15.56 9.96
C VAL A 249 -20.99 16.10 9.02
N PRO A 250 -22.19 16.43 9.54
CA PRO A 250 -23.22 17.10 8.75
C PRO A 250 -22.70 18.39 8.13
N SER A 251 -22.89 18.54 6.83
CA SER A 251 -22.28 19.64 6.07
C SER A 251 -23.06 19.97 4.80
N ARG A 252 -22.74 21.12 4.20
CA ARG A 252 -23.48 21.66 3.05
C ARG A 252 -22.50 22.15 1.98
N VAL A 253 -22.82 21.92 0.71
CA VAL A 253 -22.05 22.42 -0.43
C VAL A 253 -22.89 23.46 -1.19
N PRO A 254 -22.42 24.71 -1.34
CA PRO A 254 -23.08 25.72 -2.17
C PRO A 254 -22.70 25.55 -3.66
N GLY A 255 -23.53 26.05 -4.57
CA GLY A 255 -23.26 26.04 -6.01
C GLY A 255 -23.65 24.75 -6.73
N TYR A 256 -24.41 23.87 -6.04
CA TYR A 256 -24.90 22.62 -6.60
C TYR A 256 -26.35 22.39 -6.18
N SER A 257 -27.09 21.69 -7.03
CA SER A 257 -28.47 21.24 -6.77
C SER A 257 -28.57 19.74 -6.99
N ARG A 258 -29.43 19.08 -6.19
CA ARG A 258 -29.62 17.63 -6.25
C ARG A 258 -30.89 17.27 -7.02
N TRP A 259 -30.72 16.40 -8.00
CA TRP A 259 -31.80 15.94 -8.88
C TRP A 259 -31.89 14.42 -8.89
N GLY A 260 -33.10 13.90 -9.13
CA GLY A 260 -33.30 12.47 -9.34
C GLY A 260 -32.90 12.08 -10.75
N ILE A 261 -32.41 10.86 -10.95
CA ILE A 261 -32.14 10.33 -12.29
C ILE A 261 -33.37 9.53 -12.74
N GLU A 262 -33.83 9.74 -13.96
CA GLU A 262 -35.00 9.07 -14.50
C GLU A 262 -34.76 7.56 -14.63
N ASN A 263 -35.77 6.75 -14.28
CA ASN A 263 -35.71 5.29 -14.21
C ASN A 263 -34.68 4.72 -13.22
N HIS A 264 -34.18 5.54 -12.31
CA HIS A 264 -33.21 5.15 -11.29
C HIS A 264 -33.55 5.80 -9.94
N ASP A 265 -33.35 5.06 -8.86
CA ASP A 265 -33.69 5.52 -7.50
C ASP A 265 -32.58 6.34 -6.81
N PHE A 266 -31.52 6.68 -7.55
CA PHE A 266 -30.37 7.43 -7.04
C PHE A 266 -30.33 8.86 -7.59
N SER A 267 -29.63 9.74 -6.86
CA SER A 267 -29.57 11.17 -7.13
C SER A 267 -28.25 11.58 -7.77
N GLY A 268 -28.29 12.63 -8.60
CA GLY A 268 -27.11 13.34 -9.11
C GLY A 268 -27.02 14.78 -8.60
N ALA A 269 -25.82 15.22 -8.26
CA ALA A 269 -25.51 16.64 -8.05
C ALA A 269 -25.10 17.28 -9.37
N ILE A 270 -25.65 18.47 -9.64
CA ILE A 270 -25.39 19.27 -10.83
C ILE A 270 -25.03 20.68 -10.38
N GLU A 271 -24.17 21.35 -11.14
CA GLU A 271 -23.81 22.74 -10.90
C GLU A 271 -25.03 23.66 -11.03
N ASP A 272 -25.30 24.40 -9.97
CA ASP A 272 -26.36 25.39 -9.90
C ASP A 272 -25.88 26.55 -9.03
N PRO A 273 -25.54 27.72 -9.61
CA PRO A 273 -24.97 28.85 -8.88
C PRO A 273 -25.79 29.32 -7.68
N TYR A 274 -27.11 29.10 -7.70
CA TYR A 274 -28.03 29.49 -6.64
C TYR A 274 -28.46 28.32 -5.75
N GLY A 275 -28.01 27.10 -6.09
CA GLY A 275 -28.33 25.86 -5.40
C GLY A 275 -27.46 25.60 -4.18
N SER A 276 -27.97 24.76 -3.28
CA SER A 276 -27.16 24.16 -2.23
C SER A 276 -27.57 22.73 -1.91
N VAL A 277 -26.60 21.88 -1.60
CA VAL A 277 -26.80 20.45 -1.31
C VAL A 277 -26.39 20.13 0.12
N ASP A 278 -27.32 19.55 0.88
CA ASP A 278 -27.08 19.06 2.25
C ASP A 278 -26.56 17.62 2.27
N GLY A 279 -25.51 17.33 3.02
CA GLY A 279 -24.90 16.01 3.04
C GLY A 279 -24.08 15.72 4.29
N LEU A 280 -23.20 14.75 4.13
CA LEU A 280 -22.28 14.29 5.17
C LEU A 280 -20.86 14.38 4.63
N LEU A 281 -19.97 15.00 5.39
CA LEU A 281 -18.55 14.98 5.15
C LEU A 281 -17.98 13.75 5.85
N LEU A 282 -17.28 12.91 5.09
CA LEU A 282 -16.61 11.71 5.56
C LEU A 282 -15.11 11.93 5.51
N GLN A 283 -14.44 11.51 6.57
CA GLN A 283 -12.98 11.39 6.64
C GLN A 283 -12.63 9.93 6.32
N LEU A 284 -12.19 9.66 5.08
CA LEU A 284 -11.94 8.31 4.57
C LEU A 284 -10.45 7.97 4.59
N SER A 285 -10.12 6.72 4.94
CA SER A 285 -8.78 6.18 4.65
C SER A 285 -8.63 5.88 3.16
N GLN A 286 -7.40 5.72 2.68
CA GLN A 286 -7.13 5.38 1.28
C GLN A 286 -7.90 4.13 0.81
N ALA A 287 -7.90 3.05 1.62
CA ALA A 287 -8.63 1.82 1.30
C ALA A 287 -10.16 2.03 1.19
N HIS A 288 -10.74 2.87 2.05
CA HIS A 288 -12.15 3.22 1.98
C HIS A 288 -12.47 4.07 0.75
N ARG A 289 -11.57 5.00 0.40
CA ARG A 289 -11.70 5.82 -0.82
C ARG A 289 -11.69 4.96 -2.08
N ASP A 290 -10.75 4.02 -2.18
CA ASP A 290 -10.64 3.15 -3.37
C ASP A 290 -11.86 2.23 -3.53
N ARG A 291 -12.40 1.71 -2.42
CA ARG A 291 -13.67 0.96 -2.44
C ARG A 291 -14.84 1.84 -2.90
N LEU A 292 -14.96 3.04 -2.34
CA LEU A 292 -16.03 3.96 -2.73
C LEU A 292 -15.94 4.28 -4.23
N GLU A 293 -14.74 4.60 -4.71
CA GLU A 293 -14.47 4.90 -6.12
C GLU A 293 -14.75 3.70 -7.05
N SER A 294 -14.56 2.46 -6.58
CA SER A 294 -14.92 1.27 -7.36
C SER A 294 -16.43 1.12 -7.60
N LEU A 295 -17.26 1.74 -6.74
CA LEU A 295 -18.71 1.79 -6.90
C LEU A 295 -19.15 2.95 -7.81
N ARG A 296 -18.25 3.87 -8.16
CA ARG A 296 -18.55 5.00 -9.03
C ARG A 296 -18.86 4.52 -10.43
N GLY A 297 -20.15 4.49 -10.77
CA GLY A 297 -20.60 4.21 -12.13
C GLY A 297 -20.12 5.25 -13.15
N PRO A 298 -20.21 4.95 -14.46
CA PRO A 298 -19.68 5.81 -15.53
C PRO A 298 -20.39 7.16 -15.66
N LEU A 299 -21.58 7.31 -15.07
CA LEU A 299 -22.41 8.52 -15.12
C LEU A 299 -21.93 9.63 -14.16
N PHE A 300 -20.98 9.32 -13.28
CA PHE A 300 -20.49 10.23 -12.24
C PHE A 300 -19.01 10.54 -12.45
N ALA A 301 -18.63 11.80 -12.21
CA ALA A 301 -17.24 12.24 -12.18
C ALA A 301 -16.88 12.77 -10.80
N THR A 302 -15.66 12.52 -10.35
CA THR A 302 -15.16 13.05 -9.08
C THR A 302 -14.71 14.50 -9.29
N LYS A 303 -15.21 15.42 -8.47
CA LYS A 303 -14.87 16.84 -8.51
C LYS A 303 -14.52 17.35 -7.12
N HIS A 304 -13.56 18.27 -7.04
CA HIS A 304 -13.21 18.93 -5.79
C HIS A 304 -14.19 20.09 -5.51
N VAL A 305 -14.75 20.12 -4.30
CA VAL A 305 -15.74 21.10 -3.87
C VAL A 305 -15.43 21.63 -2.48
N MET A 306 -15.82 22.88 -2.22
CA MET A 306 -15.71 23.48 -0.88
C MET A 306 -16.97 23.17 -0.08
N VAL A 307 -16.79 22.46 1.02
CA VAL A 307 -17.84 22.04 1.95
C VAL A 307 -17.88 23.02 3.12
N SER A 308 -19.06 23.54 3.41
CA SER A 308 -19.33 24.39 4.57
C SER A 308 -19.83 23.54 5.75
N LEU A 309 -19.12 23.61 6.86
CA LEU A 309 -19.46 22.98 8.13
C LEU A 309 -20.38 23.90 8.95
N GLN A 310 -21.11 23.32 9.91
CA GLN A 310 -21.95 24.09 10.84
C GLN A 310 -21.17 25.12 11.67
N SER A 311 -19.86 24.93 11.84
CA SER A 311 -18.94 25.84 12.52
C SER A 311 -18.46 27.02 11.65
N ASN A 312 -19.06 27.25 10.48
CA ASN A 312 -18.63 28.25 9.49
C ASN A 312 -17.21 28.01 8.93
N MET A 313 -16.66 26.81 9.13
CA MET A 313 -15.41 26.37 8.50
C MET A 313 -15.67 25.84 7.09
N HIS A 314 -14.77 26.15 6.17
CA HIS A 314 -14.78 25.62 4.81
C HIS A 314 -13.67 24.58 4.64
N VAL A 315 -14.01 23.40 4.15
CA VAL A 315 -13.06 22.30 3.91
C VAL A 315 -13.18 21.86 2.46
N GLY A 316 -12.05 21.73 1.76
CA GLY A 316 -12.02 21.14 0.43
C GLY A 316 -12.24 19.63 0.52
N ALA A 317 -13.20 19.10 -0.24
CA ALA A 317 -13.55 17.69 -0.26
C ALA A 317 -13.81 17.22 -1.69
N GLU A 318 -13.75 15.91 -1.92
CA GLU A 318 -14.17 15.30 -3.17
C GLU A 318 -15.67 14.98 -3.14
N MET A 319 -16.35 15.16 -4.27
CA MET A 319 -17.78 14.87 -4.42
C MET A 319 -18.02 14.26 -5.81
N TRP A 320 -18.94 13.32 -5.91
CA TRP A 320 -19.40 12.80 -7.20
C TRP A 320 -20.41 13.76 -7.84
N VAL A 321 -20.11 14.24 -9.03
CA VAL A 321 -20.99 15.11 -9.83
C VAL A 321 -21.55 14.31 -11.00
N PHE A 322 -22.83 14.49 -11.30
CA PHE A 322 -23.45 13.82 -12.44
C PHE A 322 -22.94 14.44 -13.74
N ARG A 323 -22.48 13.59 -14.67
CA ARG A 323 -21.96 13.99 -16.00
C ARG A 323 -22.71 13.32 -17.15
N GLY A 324 -23.84 12.66 -16.86
CA GLY A 324 -24.69 12.07 -17.89
C GLY A 324 -25.47 13.10 -18.70
N PRO A 325 -26.19 12.68 -19.74
CA PRO A 325 -27.07 13.56 -20.51
C PRO A 325 -28.13 14.19 -19.60
N SER A 326 -28.39 15.49 -19.76
CA SER A 326 -29.39 16.20 -18.96
C SER A 326 -30.81 15.64 -19.13
N GLU A 327 -31.06 14.93 -20.24
CA GLU A 327 -32.31 14.23 -20.53
C GLU A 327 -32.58 13.06 -19.56
N MET A 328 -31.55 12.53 -18.90
CA MET A 328 -31.71 11.48 -17.89
C MET A 328 -32.10 12.03 -16.51
N LEU A 329 -32.30 13.35 -16.37
CA LEU A 329 -32.66 13.95 -15.10
C LEU A 329 -34.17 14.03 -14.96
N SER A 330 -34.66 13.64 -13.79
CA SER A 330 -36.06 13.78 -13.46
C SER A 330 -36.44 15.25 -13.35
N ASN A 331 -37.66 15.57 -13.79
CA ASN A 331 -38.28 16.89 -13.62
C ASN A 331 -38.59 17.24 -12.15
N LYS A 332 -38.29 16.35 -11.19
CA LYS A 332 -38.52 16.56 -9.76
C LYS A 332 -37.19 16.56 -8.98
N PRO A 333 -37.03 17.48 -8.01
CA PRO A 333 -35.88 17.46 -7.11
C PRO A 333 -35.92 16.19 -6.24
N TRP A 334 -34.75 15.62 -5.96
CA TRP A 334 -34.66 14.38 -5.18
C TRP A 334 -34.60 14.68 -3.68
N SER A 335 -35.46 14.05 -2.91
CA SER A 335 -35.49 14.16 -1.44
C SER A 335 -34.93 12.90 -0.79
N PHE A 336 -34.01 13.09 0.16
CA PHE A 336 -33.43 12.01 0.95
C PHE A 336 -34.49 11.32 1.82
N ASP A 337 -35.41 12.09 2.41
CA ASP A 337 -36.43 11.56 3.32
C ASP A 337 -37.38 10.61 2.59
N ASN A 338 -37.74 10.95 1.34
CA ASN A 338 -38.55 10.08 0.49
C ASN A 338 -37.82 8.76 0.19
N PHE A 339 -36.53 8.81 -0.14
CA PHE A 339 -35.72 7.62 -0.35
C PHE A 339 -35.61 6.76 0.91
N PHE A 340 -35.29 7.38 2.06
CA PHE A 340 -35.06 6.68 3.32
C PHE A 340 -36.31 5.94 3.81
N HIS A 341 -37.50 6.53 3.65
CA HIS A 341 -38.74 5.93 4.12
C HIS A 341 -39.38 4.97 3.13
N ASN A 342 -39.38 5.29 1.83
CA ASN A 342 -40.18 4.57 0.84
C ASN A 342 -39.39 3.60 -0.03
N VAL A 343 -38.08 3.82 -0.19
CA VAL A 343 -37.25 3.08 -1.16
C VAL A 343 -36.22 2.18 -0.47
N LEU A 344 -35.59 2.67 0.61
CA LEU A 344 -34.58 1.92 1.36
C LEU A 344 -35.07 0.56 1.90
N PRO A 345 -36.32 0.40 2.42
CA PRO A 345 -36.79 -0.90 2.93
C PRO A 345 -36.87 -1.99 1.85
N THR A 346 -37.09 -1.59 0.59
CA THR A 346 -37.16 -2.49 -0.56
C THR A 346 -35.82 -2.60 -1.31
N TRP A 347 -34.77 -1.92 -0.83
CA TRP A 347 -33.48 -1.91 -1.49
C TRP A 347 -32.71 -3.21 -1.24
N PRO A 348 -32.15 -3.85 -2.27
CA PRO A 348 -31.29 -5.02 -2.08
C PRO A 348 -29.98 -4.58 -1.40
N LEU A 349 -29.90 -4.82 -0.09
CA LEU A 349 -28.70 -4.56 0.73
C LEU A 349 -27.64 -5.65 0.56
N GLU A 350 -28.04 -6.82 0.06
CA GLU A 350 -27.16 -7.84 -0.50
C GLU A 350 -27.13 -7.59 -2.01
N GLY A 351 -25.94 -7.44 -2.60
CA GLY A 351 -25.79 -7.20 -4.04
C GLY A 351 -26.58 -8.18 -4.91
N PRO A 352 -26.75 -7.90 -6.22
CA PRO A 352 -27.60 -8.70 -7.09
C PRO A 352 -27.24 -10.17 -6.94
N ALA A 353 -28.20 -10.98 -6.48
CA ALA A 353 -28.08 -12.43 -6.50
C ALA A 353 -27.64 -12.81 -7.91
N GLU A 354 -26.51 -13.51 -8.03
CA GLU A 354 -26.04 -14.08 -9.28
C GLU A 354 -27.23 -14.74 -9.97
N THR A 355 -27.73 -14.11 -11.03
CA THR A 355 -28.73 -14.69 -11.88
C THR A 355 -28.06 -15.86 -12.56
N SER A 356 -28.31 -17.04 -12.00
CA SER A 356 -28.02 -18.34 -12.58
C SER A 356 -28.69 -18.44 -13.96
N HIS A 357 -28.05 -17.91 -14.99
CA HIS A 357 -28.43 -18.15 -16.37
C HIS A 357 -27.86 -19.50 -16.82
N ARG A 358 -28.70 -20.51 -16.56
CA ARG A 358 -29.08 -21.62 -17.46
C ARG A 358 -28.05 -22.04 -18.51
N ARG A 359 -27.52 -23.25 -18.30
CA ARG A 359 -27.25 -24.18 -19.39
C ARG A 359 -28.54 -24.43 -20.17
N ALA A 360 -28.49 -24.16 -21.48
CA ALA A 360 -29.13 -24.96 -22.52
C ALA A 360 -28.25 -24.78 -23.77
#